data_AF-A0A3R8ZC78-F1
#
_entry.id   AF-A0A3R8ZC78-F1
#
_cell.length_a   1.000
_cell.length_b   1.000
_cell.length_c   1.000
_cell.angle_alpha   90.00
_cell.angle_beta   90.00
_cell.angle_gamma   90.00
#
_symmetry.space_group_name_H-M   'P 1'
#
loop_
_entity.id
_entity.type
_entity.pdbx_description
1 polymer ?
#
loop_
_entity_poly.entity_id
_entity_poly.type
_entity_poly.pdbx_seq_one_letter_code
_entity_poly.pdbx_strand_id
1 'polypeptide(L)'
;MTKPSAKHDPWRITRRLAGLAYELTPQMFAVATFLLGGVMLLSAATPAFSDRLSAIGRFYPPLLIDLSHFAASVTGFVLLLISAGLWRRRRGAYYAALAVLMVGAVFSLMKGLDWEEAIELTLAAALLTPCRSAFNRRSRLGEPLRPGWLLMLAAAVAAMLWLGLFAYRDTAYTDELWWTFLVDKQASGFLRAGAVLALLTLAVGVRSLLTAPGARSHGPAAPVDVERARQALETAEIATPEAGLALLGDKALLFSPSGRSFIAYRVRGRRWIAMSEPAGLKEERLELLWAFAEMADSYGGAAVFYSVGEGLLADLATLGLAMRKVGEAAVIDAAHFTTEGKGKQNLRTAVNRAEREGAGFEVVPPGAARALEVELRAVSDAWLKHHNGSEKAFSLGRFDLDYLDRSPIAVVRENGRIVAFANLLVGAGGREAMIDLMRHDPEGPHGIMDYLFTRTAQWAREQGMERLDLGMAPLSGLEDRRMAPVFARVGALVFEEGGAVYGFQGLRAYKAKFGPVWRPKFIAAPTTTPLALALLDVALLTSGGWLGLLGLKK
;
A
#
# COMPACT_ATOMS: atom_id res chain seq x y z
N MET A 1 47.66 -4.06 16.42
CA MET A 1 47.30 -3.53 15.09
C MET A 1 46.30 -2.41 15.25
N THR A 2 46.76 -1.19 15.02
CA THR A 2 46.04 0.09 15.16
C THR A 2 44.97 0.25 14.08
N LYS A 3 43.72 0.58 14.46
CA LYS A 3 42.66 1.02 13.54
C LYS A 3 43.19 2.16 12.65
N PRO A 4 43.03 2.10 11.31
CA PRO A 4 43.43 3.21 10.47
C PRO A 4 42.54 4.42 10.78
N SER A 5 43.17 5.51 11.19
CA SER A 5 42.60 6.84 11.33
C SER A 5 41.84 7.22 10.05
N ALA A 6 40.57 7.59 10.19
CA ALA A 6 39.71 8.08 9.12
C ALA A 6 40.29 9.39 8.55
N LYS A 7 41.10 9.28 7.50
CA LYS A 7 41.57 10.42 6.71
C LYS A 7 40.36 11.21 6.20
N HIS A 8 40.39 12.53 6.41
CA HIS A 8 39.45 13.48 5.83
C HIS A 8 39.51 13.42 4.30
N ASP A 9 38.51 12.81 3.67
CA ASP A 9 38.26 12.93 2.23
C ASP A 9 37.63 14.31 1.98
N PRO A 10 38.36 15.29 1.41
CA PRO A 10 37.86 16.65 1.18
C PRO A 10 36.66 16.68 0.21
N TRP A 11 36.49 15.63 -0.58
CA TRP A 11 35.38 15.49 -1.52
C TRP A 11 34.18 14.74 -0.93
N ARG A 12 34.20 14.36 0.34
CA ARG A 12 33.06 13.70 0.99
C ARG A 12 31.85 14.62 1.11
N ILE A 13 32.10 15.90 1.42
CA ILE A 13 31.04 16.92 1.53
C ILE A 13 30.52 17.25 0.14
N THR A 14 31.38 17.45 -0.85
CA THR A 14 30.95 17.75 -2.23
C THR A 14 30.20 16.58 -2.87
N ARG A 15 30.58 15.32 -2.62
CA ARG A 15 29.82 14.14 -3.09
C ARG A 15 28.46 14.05 -2.41
N ARG A 16 28.35 14.39 -1.12
CA ARG A 16 27.05 14.46 -0.42
C ARG A 16 26.18 15.60 -0.94
N LEU A 17 26.76 16.78 -1.18
CA LEU A 17 26.05 17.92 -1.78
C LEU A 17 25.62 17.63 -3.22
N ALA A 18 26.46 16.94 -4.02
CA ALA A 18 26.10 16.47 -5.35
C ALA A 18 25.00 15.41 -5.30
N GLY A 19 25.00 14.52 -4.30
CA GLY A 19 23.90 13.59 -4.04
C GLY A 19 22.58 14.30 -3.71
N LEU A 20 22.62 15.32 -2.86
CA LEU A 20 21.46 16.15 -2.53
C LEU A 20 20.96 16.97 -3.72
N ALA A 21 21.87 17.58 -4.50
CA ALA A 21 21.51 18.28 -5.73
C ALA A 21 20.86 17.33 -6.73
N TYR A 22 21.39 16.11 -6.86
CA TYR A 22 20.82 15.06 -7.69
C TYR A 22 19.42 14.61 -7.21
N GLU A 23 19.15 14.62 -5.90
CA GLU A 23 17.81 14.38 -5.36
C GLU A 23 16.82 15.50 -5.70
N LEU A 24 17.27 16.74 -5.84
CA LEU A 24 16.43 17.88 -6.21
C LEU A 24 16.24 18.02 -7.74
N THR A 25 17.12 17.40 -8.55
CA THR A 25 17.07 17.44 -10.01
C THR A 25 15.66 17.22 -10.60
N PRO A 26 14.89 16.18 -10.21
CA PRO A 26 13.57 15.96 -10.77
C PRO A 26 12.57 17.07 -10.44
N GLN A 27 12.69 17.71 -9.27
CA GLN A 27 11.82 18.82 -8.85
C GLN A 27 12.17 20.09 -9.64
N MET A 28 13.46 20.39 -9.82
CA MET A 28 13.92 21.52 -10.62
C MET A 28 13.43 21.42 -12.06
N PHE A 29 13.63 20.27 -12.71
CA PHE A 29 13.17 20.07 -14.08
C PHE A 29 11.65 20.05 -14.19
N ALA A 30 10.93 19.51 -13.19
CA ALA A 30 9.48 19.61 -13.17
C ALA A 30 9.01 21.06 -13.12
N VAL A 31 9.58 21.90 -12.26
CA VAL A 31 9.24 23.33 -12.18
C VAL A 31 9.59 24.04 -13.49
N ALA A 32 10.78 23.82 -14.04
CA ALA A 32 11.18 24.41 -15.31
C ALA A 32 10.23 24.00 -16.45
N THR A 33 9.91 22.71 -16.59
CA THR A 33 8.96 22.22 -17.59
C THR A 33 7.55 22.77 -17.37
N PHE A 34 7.12 22.97 -16.12
CA PHE A 34 5.82 23.60 -15.81
C PHE A 34 5.80 25.06 -16.27
N LEU A 35 6.85 25.82 -15.95
CA LEU A 35 6.96 27.23 -16.33
C LEU A 35 7.02 27.38 -17.86
N LEU A 36 7.84 26.59 -18.54
CA LEU A 36 7.93 26.57 -20.01
C LEU A 36 6.58 26.22 -20.65
N GLY A 37 5.88 25.21 -20.12
CA GLY A 37 4.54 24.86 -20.59
C GLY A 37 3.53 26.00 -20.38
N GLY A 38 3.62 26.71 -19.25
CA GLY A 38 2.81 27.88 -18.96
C GLY A 38 3.10 29.05 -19.91
N VAL A 39 4.37 29.35 -20.17
CA VAL A 39 4.81 30.37 -21.13
C VAL A 39 4.27 30.06 -22.53
N MET A 40 4.38 28.81 -23.00
CA MET A 40 3.83 28.41 -24.29
C MET A 40 2.30 28.59 -24.38
N LEU A 41 1.57 28.27 -23.30
CA LEU A 41 0.12 28.51 -23.26
C LEU A 41 -0.24 30.00 -23.30
N LEU A 42 0.51 30.83 -22.57
CA LEU A 42 0.32 32.28 -22.55
C LEU A 42 0.64 32.90 -23.92
N SER A 43 1.77 32.52 -24.51
CA SER A 43 2.20 32.93 -25.85
C SER A 43 1.22 32.48 -26.94
N ALA A 44 0.57 31.32 -26.77
CA ALA A 44 -0.49 30.88 -27.68
C ALA A 44 -1.80 31.70 -27.53
N ALA A 45 -2.04 32.29 -26.36
CA ALA A 45 -3.23 33.07 -26.05
C ALA A 45 -3.11 34.58 -26.37
N THR A 46 -1.89 35.12 -26.49
CA THR A 46 -1.67 36.55 -26.73
C THR A 46 -1.55 36.92 -28.21
N PRO A 47 -2.34 37.91 -28.72
CA PRO A 47 -2.28 38.36 -30.12
C PRO A 47 -0.96 39.03 -30.52
N ALA A 48 -0.27 39.69 -29.59
CA ALA A 48 0.85 40.60 -29.86
C ALA A 48 2.12 39.96 -30.48
N PHE A 49 2.21 38.63 -30.52
CA PHE A 49 3.30 37.92 -31.22
C PHE A 49 2.99 37.65 -32.70
N SER A 50 1.74 37.82 -33.13
CA SER A 50 1.32 37.61 -34.53
C SER A 50 1.75 38.74 -35.47
N ASP A 51 2.09 39.92 -34.94
CA ASP A 51 2.52 41.09 -35.75
C ASP A 51 3.88 40.90 -36.43
N ARG A 52 4.78 40.04 -35.90
CA ARG A 52 6.07 39.71 -36.54
C ARG A 52 5.91 39.00 -37.88
N LEU A 53 4.76 38.35 -38.13
CA LEU A 53 4.46 37.59 -39.34
C LEU A 53 3.87 38.45 -40.47
N SER A 54 3.32 39.63 -40.17
CA SER A 54 2.91 40.59 -41.21
C SER A 54 4.08 41.04 -42.10
N ALA A 55 5.31 40.98 -41.58
CA ALA A 55 6.55 41.30 -42.30
C ALA A 55 7.09 40.16 -43.19
N ILE A 56 6.67 38.90 -42.99
CA ILE A 56 7.14 37.70 -43.73
C ILE A 56 6.03 37.14 -44.65
N GLY A 57 4.87 37.82 -44.74
CA GLY A 57 3.60 37.38 -45.34
C GLY A 57 3.54 37.03 -46.84
N ARG A 58 4.64 36.64 -47.48
CA ARG A 58 4.65 36.16 -48.88
C ARG A 58 4.79 34.64 -49.06
N PHE A 59 5.17 33.87 -48.03
CA PHE A 59 5.52 32.45 -48.23
C PHE A 59 4.75 31.42 -47.37
N TYR A 60 3.99 31.81 -46.34
CA TYR A 60 3.33 30.86 -45.44
C TYR A 60 1.79 30.90 -45.53
N PRO A 61 1.11 29.76 -45.76
CA PRO A 61 -0.35 29.70 -45.74
C PRO A 61 -0.92 30.05 -44.36
N PRO A 62 -2.00 30.85 -44.26
CA PRO A 62 -2.65 31.18 -42.99
C PRO A 62 -3.04 29.97 -42.14
N LEU A 63 -3.47 28.88 -42.79
CA LEU A 63 -3.80 27.61 -42.14
C LEU A 63 -2.62 27.00 -41.36
N LEU A 64 -1.39 27.17 -41.85
CA LEU A 64 -0.20 26.63 -41.20
C LEU A 64 0.15 27.40 -39.92
N ILE A 65 -0.14 28.71 -39.90
CA ILE A 65 0.07 29.58 -38.74
C ILE A 65 -0.94 29.20 -37.64
N ASP A 66 -2.23 29.11 -37.97
CA ASP A 66 -3.28 28.72 -37.01
C ASP A 66 -3.02 27.32 -36.42
N LEU A 67 -2.60 26.37 -37.26
CA LEU A 67 -2.27 25.02 -36.80
C LEU A 67 -1.04 25.00 -35.90
N SER A 68 -0.06 25.87 -36.15
CA SER A 68 1.14 26.01 -35.31
C SER A 68 0.83 26.64 -33.95
N HIS A 69 -0.06 27.64 -33.90
CA HIS A 69 -0.56 28.19 -32.63
C HIS A 69 -1.33 27.13 -31.81
N PHE A 70 -2.20 26.36 -32.46
CA PHE A 70 -2.90 25.25 -31.80
C PHE A 70 -1.92 24.19 -31.31
N ALA A 71 -0.97 23.75 -32.14
CA ALA A 71 0.05 22.77 -31.76
C ALA A 71 0.91 23.25 -30.59
N ALA A 72 1.34 24.51 -30.58
CA ALA A 72 2.08 25.10 -29.47
C ALA A 72 1.27 25.10 -28.16
N SER A 73 -0.03 25.39 -28.22
CA SER A 73 -0.90 25.33 -27.03
C SER A 73 -1.06 23.90 -26.48
N VAL A 74 -1.22 22.91 -27.37
CA VAL A 74 -1.30 21.50 -26.99
C VAL A 74 0.02 21.04 -26.39
N THR A 75 1.15 21.43 -27.00
CA THR A 75 2.49 21.14 -26.47
C THR A 75 2.69 21.76 -25.09
N GLY A 76 2.33 23.03 -24.88
CA GLY A 76 2.41 23.70 -23.58
C GLY A 76 1.61 22.96 -22.50
N PHE A 77 0.37 22.55 -22.82
CA PHE A 77 -0.45 21.75 -21.92
C PHE A 77 0.16 20.36 -21.61
N VAL A 78 0.70 19.68 -22.62
CA VAL A 78 1.37 18.39 -22.44
C VAL A 78 2.62 18.54 -21.57
N LEU A 79 3.37 19.65 -21.68
CA LEU A 79 4.49 19.96 -20.78
C LEU A 79 4.01 20.13 -19.32
N LEU A 80 2.89 20.81 -19.08
CA LEU A 80 2.29 20.90 -17.73
C LEU A 80 1.95 19.52 -17.16
N LEU A 81 1.37 18.63 -17.98
CA LEU A 81 1.06 17.25 -17.58
C LEU A 81 2.32 16.43 -17.27
N ILE A 82 3.34 16.56 -18.11
CA ILE A 82 4.61 15.84 -17.98
C ILE A 82 5.39 16.33 -16.75
N SER A 83 5.33 17.62 -16.43
CA SER A 83 5.94 18.20 -15.23
C SER A 83 5.52 17.44 -13.96
N ALA A 84 4.23 17.13 -13.82
CA ALA A 84 3.74 16.33 -12.69
C ALA A 84 4.37 14.92 -12.65
N GLY A 85 4.72 14.36 -13.80
CA GLY A 85 5.44 13.09 -13.94
C GLY A 85 6.93 13.21 -13.61
N LEU A 86 7.59 14.29 -14.03
CA LEU A 86 8.99 14.60 -13.70
C LEU A 86 9.16 14.81 -12.20
N TRP A 87 8.23 15.53 -11.54
CA TRP A 87 8.23 15.75 -10.10
C TRP A 87 8.19 14.42 -9.33
N ARG A 88 7.50 13.43 -9.91
CA ARG A 88 7.40 12.07 -9.38
C ARG A 88 8.52 11.15 -9.87
N ARG A 89 9.61 11.68 -10.43
CA ARG A 89 10.79 10.92 -10.88
C ARG A 89 10.45 9.79 -11.89
N ARG A 90 9.38 9.96 -12.69
CA ARG A 90 8.88 8.91 -13.59
C ARG A 90 9.77 8.78 -14.82
N ARG A 91 10.24 7.56 -15.10
CA ARG A 91 11.08 7.29 -16.28
C ARG A 91 10.36 7.56 -17.61
N GLY A 92 9.07 7.24 -17.69
CA GLY A 92 8.26 7.56 -18.89
C GLY A 92 8.09 9.07 -19.09
N ALA A 93 7.97 9.85 -18.01
CA ALA A 93 7.84 11.30 -18.10
C ALA A 93 9.12 11.97 -18.57
N TYR A 94 10.28 11.44 -18.20
CA TYR A 94 11.58 11.87 -18.71
C TYR A 94 11.66 11.79 -20.25
N TYR A 95 11.35 10.63 -20.83
CA TYR A 95 11.40 10.47 -22.28
C TYR A 95 10.33 11.31 -23.00
N ALA A 96 9.13 11.39 -22.42
CA ALA A 96 8.08 12.24 -22.94
C ALA A 96 8.48 13.73 -22.91
N ALA A 97 9.11 14.19 -21.82
CA ALA A 97 9.58 15.57 -21.69
C ALA A 97 10.59 15.91 -22.79
N LEU A 98 11.60 15.05 -23.00
CA LEU A 98 12.59 15.26 -24.06
C LEU A 98 11.94 15.35 -25.44
N ALA A 99 11.02 14.44 -25.77
CA ALA A 99 10.33 14.46 -27.05
C ALA A 99 9.48 15.74 -27.22
N VAL A 100 8.70 16.11 -26.20
CA VAL A 100 7.78 17.24 -26.26
C VAL A 100 8.50 18.58 -26.23
N LEU A 101 9.61 18.73 -25.50
CA LEU A 101 10.45 19.92 -25.54
C LEU A 101 11.04 20.13 -26.94
N MET A 102 11.56 19.08 -27.58
CA MET A 102 12.11 19.16 -28.94
C MET A 102 11.01 19.46 -29.98
N VAL A 103 9.85 18.82 -29.88
CA VAL A 103 8.70 19.11 -30.76
C VAL A 103 8.19 20.54 -30.54
N GLY A 104 8.16 21.01 -29.29
CA GLY A 104 7.81 22.39 -28.95
C GLY A 104 8.75 23.40 -29.57
N ALA A 105 10.06 23.17 -29.51
CA ALA A 105 11.05 24.04 -30.14
C ALA A 105 10.82 24.16 -31.66
N VAL A 106 10.49 23.05 -32.34
CA VAL A 106 10.15 23.08 -33.77
C VAL A 106 8.88 23.90 -34.03
N PHE A 107 7.83 23.72 -33.23
CA PHE A 107 6.58 24.48 -33.40
C PHE A 107 6.72 25.97 -33.07
N SER A 108 7.52 26.35 -32.06
CA SER A 108 7.80 27.76 -31.78
C SER A 108 8.51 28.45 -32.94
N LEU A 109 9.41 27.76 -33.65
CA LEU A 109 10.02 28.28 -34.88
C LEU A 109 8.98 28.43 -36.02
N MET A 110 8.08 27.47 -36.17
CA MET A 110 7.03 27.51 -37.23
C MET A 110 5.94 28.56 -36.97
N LYS A 111 5.66 28.86 -35.70
CA LYS A 111 4.60 29.79 -35.26
C LYS A 111 4.93 31.27 -35.53
N GLY A 112 6.18 31.62 -35.77
CA GLY A 112 6.58 33.01 -36.04
C GLY A 112 8.07 33.29 -35.86
N LEU A 113 8.92 32.28 -36.04
CA LEU A 113 10.36 32.34 -35.73
C LEU A 113 10.61 32.83 -34.30
N ASP A 114 9.90 32.24 -33.34
CA ASP A 114 10.12 32.54 -31.93
C ASP A 114 11.40 31.85 -31.44
N TRP A 115 12.54 32.46 -31.75
CA TRP A 115 13.86 31.95 -31.42
C TRP A 115 14.09 31.90 -29.90
N GLU A 116 13.47 32.81 -29.15
CA GLU A 116 13.59 32.86 -27.69
C GLU A 116 12.96 31.60 -27.07
N GLU A 117 11.69 31.30 -27.40
CA GLU A 117 11.03 30.07 -26.94
C GLU A 117 11.76 28.81 -27.39
N ALA A 118 12.21 28.77 -28.66
CA ALA A 118 12.89 27.60 -29.21
C ALA A 118 14.23 27.34 -28.50
N ILE A 119 14.99 28.38 -28.16
CA ILE A 119 16.25 28.28 -27.41
C ILE A 119 15.98 27.78 -26.00
N GLU A 120 14.98 28.32 -25.30
CA GLU A 120 14.64 27.91 -23.94
C GLU A 120 14.25 26.42 -23.86
N LEU A 121 13.38 25.97 -24.77
CA LEU A 121 12.95 24.57 -24.84
C LEU A 121 14.11 23.62 -25.17
N THR A 122 14.97 24.01 -26.11
CA THR A 122 16.14 23.23 -26.51
C THR A 122 17.17 23.16 -25.39
N LEU A 123 17.43 24.27 -24.69
CA LEU A 123 18.33 24.32 -23.55
C LEU A 123 17.82 23.44 -22.40
N ALA A 124 16.52 23.50 -22.10
CA ALA A 124 15.91 22.63 -21.10
C ALA A 124 16.07 21.15 -21.47
N ALA A 125 15.87 20.77 -22.73
CA ALA A 125 16.09 19.41 -23.20
C ALA A 125 17.56 18.97 -23.08
N ALA A 126 18.50 19.84 -23.45
CA ALA A 126 19.94 19.58 -23.37
C ALA A 126 20.38 19.34 -21.91
N LEU A 127 19.91 20.17 -20.97
CA LEU A 127 20.20 20.04 -19.54
C LEU A 127 19.52 18.81 -18.91
N LEU A 128 18.34 18.42 -19.39
CA LEU A 128 17.62 17.25 -18.89
C LEU A 128 18.30 15.93 -19.30
N THR A 129 18.89 15.87 -20.50
CA THR A 129 19.49 14.66 -21.10
C THR A 129 20.49 13.90 -20.21
N PRO A 130 21.48 14.53 -19.54
CA PRO A 130 22.40 13.81 -18.65
C PRO A 130 21.74 13.29 -17.36
N CYS A 131 20.56 13.79 -17.00
CA CYS A 131 19.90 13.52 -15.72
C CYS A 131 19.05 12.24 -15.69
N ARG A 132 19.19 11.35 -16.69
CA ARG A 132 18.32 10.15 -16.87
C ARG A 132 18.19 9.29 -15.60
N SER A 133 19.28 9.16 -14.84
CA SER A 133 19.34 8.25 -13.69
C SER A 133 18.49 8.76 -12.53
N ALA A 134 18.21 10.07 -12.47
CA ALA A 134 17.38 10.68 -11.43
C ALA A 134 15.89 10.33 -11.58
N PHE A 135 15.49 9.81 -12.74
CA PHE A 135 14.11 9.40 -13.07
C PHE A 135 13.98 7.87 -13.11
N ASN A 136 14.12 7.24 -11.94
CA ASN A 136 14.19 5.79 -11.80
C ASN A 136 12.83 5.09 -11.55
N ARG A 137 11.73 5.83 -11.32
CA ARG A 137 10.43 5.23 -10.98
C ARG A 137 9.77 4.55 -12.17
N ARG A 138 9.47 3.26 -12.02
CA ARG A 138 8.86 2.37 -13.02
C ARG A 138 7.33 2.45 -12.93
N SER A 139 6.77 3.58 -13.33
CA SER A 139 5.31 3.78 -13.40
C SER A 139 4.87 4.07 -14.83
N ARG A 140 3.69 3.58 -15.22
CA ARG A 140 3.07 3.95 -16.50
C ARG A 140 2.70 5.45 -16.46
N LEU A 141 2.85 6.14 -17.59
CA LEU A 141 2.49 7.57 -17.73
C LEU A 141 1.05 7.85 -17.27
N GLY A 142 0.12 6.92 -17.49
CA GLY A 142 -1.30 7.06 -17.19
C GLY A 142 -1.76 6.72 -15.76
N GLU A 143 -0.86 6.66 -14.78
CA GLU A 143 -1.22 6.60 -13.35
C GLU A 143 -1.79 7.94 -12.85
N PRO A 144 -2.70 7.92 -11.87
CA PRO A 144 -3.42 9.11 -11.41
C PRO A 144 -2.49 10.17 -10.81
N LEU A 145 -2.87 11.43 -11.05
CA LEU A 145 -2.25 12.62 -10.50
C LEU A 145 -2.71 12.83 -9.05
N ARG A 146 -1.86 13.50 -8.24
CA ARG A 146 -2.28 13.94 -6.90
C ARG A 146 -3.29 15.09 -7.04
N PRO A 147 -4.25 15.25 -6.10
CA PRO A 147 -5.24 16.32 -6.16
C PRO A 147 -4.63 17.72 -6.35
N GLY A 148 -3.50 18.01 -5.68
CA GLY A 148 -2.81 19.30 -5.85
C GLY A 148 -2.33 19.56 -7.28
N TRP A 149 -1.86 18.54 -8.00
CA TRP A 149 -1.46 18.68 -9.42
C TRP A 149 -2.66 18.85 -10.35
N LEU A 150 -3.79 18.19 -10.05
CA LEU A 150 -5.04 18.42 -10.79
C LEU A 150 -5.53 19.85 -10.60
N LEU A 151 -5.42 20.39 -9.38
CA LEU A 151 -5.76 21.79 -9.10
C LEU A 151 -4.84 22.76 -9.84
N MET A 152 -3.52 22.52 -9.86
CA MET A 152 -2.58 23.36 -10.61
C MET A 152 -2.85 23.32 -12.13
N LEU A 153 -3.16 22.15 -12.68
CA LEU A 153 -3.52 22.00 -14.09
C LEU A 153 -4.82 22.74 -14.42
N ALA A 154 -5.85 22.57 -13.60
CA ALA A 154 -7.12 23.26 -13.76
C ALA A 154 -6.96 24.78 -13.63
N ALA A 155 -6.14 25.24 -12.68
CA ALA A 155 -5.83 26.66 -12.51
C ALA A 155 -5.08 27.24 -13.70
N ALA A 156 -4.10 26.52 -14.27
CA ALA A 156 -3.36 26.96 -15.44
C ALA A 156 -4.27 27.11 -16.68
N VAL A 157 -5.15 26.13 -16.92
CA VAL A 157 -6.13 26.20 -18.01
C VAL A 157 -7.15 27.31 -17.77
N ALA A 158 -7.65 27.47 -16.54
CA ALA A 158 -8.57 28.56 -16.20
C ALA A 158 -7.92 29.94 -16.39
N ALA A 159 -6.66 30.11 -16.00
CA ALA A 159 -5.91 31.34 -16.20
C ALA A 159 -5.70 31.64 -17.69
N MET A 160 -5.37 30.64 -18.50
CA MET A 160 -5.28 30.78 -19.96
C MET A 160 -6.62 31.21 -20.56
N LEU A 161 -7.72 30.54 -20.20
CA LEU A 161 -9.07 30.85 -20.68
C LEU A 161 -9.45 32.29 -20.30
N TRP A 162 -9.21 32.69 -19.06
CA TRP A 162 -9.47 34.05 -18.60
C TRP A 162 -8.64 35.08 -19.36
N LEU A 163 -7.34 34.84 -19.54
CA LEU A 163 -6.42 35.77 -20.19
C LEU A 163 -6.75 35.96 -21.67
N GLY A 164 -7.11 34.90 -22.39
CA GLY A 164 -7.54 35.08 -23.78
C GLY A 164 -8.93 35.68 -23.90
N LEU A 165 -9.90 35.36 -23.02
CA LEU A 165 -11.17 36.10 -23.00
C LEU A 165 -10.96 37.60 -22.74
N PHE A 166 -9.99 37.96 -21.90
CA PHE A 166 -9.59 39.35 -21.66
C PHE A 166 -8.90 39.97 -22.89
N ALA A 167 -7.97 39.25 -23.52
CA ALA A 167 -7.23 39.75 -24.69
C ALA A 167 -8.11 39.93 -25.94
N TYR A 168 -9.15 39.12 -26.08
CA TYR A 168 -10.12 39.16 -27.18
C TYR A 168 -11.43 39.89 -26.81
N ARG A 169 -11.49 40.60 -25.68
CA ARG A 169 -12.70 41.28 -25.19
C ARG A 169 -13.27 42.33 -26.17
N ASP A 170 -12.41 42.90 -27.01
CA ASP A 170 -12.74 43.99 -27.93
C ASP A 170 -13.08 43.46 -29.35
N THR A 171 -13.04 42.14 -29.56
CA THR A 171 -13.55 41.49 -30.79
C THR A 171 -15.01 41.09 -30.62
N ALA A 172 -15.86 41.38 -31.61
CA ALA A 172 -17.29 41.06 -31.57
C ALA A 172 -17.51 39.54 -31.52
N TYR A 173 -17.87 39.02 -30.35
CA TYR A 173 -18.31 37.64 -30.19
C TYR A 173 -19.72 37.48 -30.77
N THR A 174 -19.89 36.62 -31.76
CA THR A 174 -21.21 36.18 -32.24
C THR A 174 -21.86 35.24 -31.20
N ASP A 175 -23.16 35.40 -30.95
CA ASP A 175 -23.98 34.60 -30.03
C ASP A 175 -24.22 33.15 -30.55
N GLU A 176 -23.15 32.43 -30.89
CA GLU A 176 -23.23 31.05 -31.37
C GLU A 176 -22.98 30.03 -30.25
N LEU A 177 -23.53 28.82 -30.44
CA LEU A 177 -23.43 27.71 -29.47
C LEU A 177 -21.99 27.15 -29.44
N TRP A 178 -21.50 26.77 -28.25
CA TRP A 178 -20.09 26.41 -28.03
C TRP A 178 -19.52 25.31 -28.97
N TRP A 179 -20.37 24.45 -29.56
CA TRP A 179 -19.95 23.40 -30.50
C TRP A 179 -19.79 23.88 -31.94
N THR A 180 -20.40 25.00 -32.36
CA THR A 180 -20.17 25.54 -33.71
C THR A 180 -18.77 26.12 -33.83
N PHE A 181 -18.16 26.65 -32.76
CA PHE A 181 -16.76 27.11 -32.76
C PHE A 181 -15.72 26.03 -33.09
N LEU A 182 -16.01 24.74 -32.81
CA LEU A 182 -15.12 23.62 -33.14
C LEU A 182 -15.08 23.31 -34.65
N VAL A 183 -16.09 23.75 -35.40
CA VAL A 183 -16.31 23.40 -36.82
C VAL A 183 -16.26 24.63 -37.74
N ASP A 184 -16.59 25.80 -37.21
CA ASP A 184 -16.71 27.04 -37.98
C ASP A 184 -15.36 27.72 -38.23
N LYS A 185 -15.14 28.22 -39.46
CA LYS A 185 -13.86 28.77 -39.94
C LYS A 185 -13.50 30.13 -39.34
N GLN A 186 -14.48 30.88 -38.80
CA GLN A 186 -14.28 32.24 -38.26
C GLN A 186 -14.03 32.29 -36.75
N ALA A 187 -14.23 31.17 -36.03
CA ALA A 187 -13.89 31.08 -34.61
C ALA A 187 -12.37 31.26 -34.39
N SER A 188 -11.98 32.17 -33.48
CA SER A 188 -10.57 32.41 -33.16
C SER A 188 -9.90 31.10 -32.71
N GLY A 189 -8.71 30.79 -33.24
CA GLY A 189 -7.98 29.55 -32.93
C GLY A 189 -7.77 29.32 -31.42
N PHE A 190 -7.80 30.41 -30.63
CA PHE A 190 -7.79 30.42 -29.18
C PHE A 190 -8.97 29.67 -28.53
N LEU A 191 -10.21 29.90 -28.97
CA LEU A 191 -11.40 29.27 -28.37
C LEU A 191 -11.42 27.75 -28.62
N ARG A 192 -11.01 27.32 -29.82
CA ARG A 192 -10.87 25.89 -30.14
C ARG A 192 -9.79 25.23 -29.27
N ALA A 193 -8.63 25.88 -29.13
CA ALA A 193 -7.57 25.42 -28.23
C ALA A 193 -8.07 25.33 -26.79
N GLY A 194 -8.71 26.38 -26.28
CA GLY A 194 -9.26 26.42 -24.91
C GLY A 194 -10.27 25.31 -24.61
N ALA A 195 -11.22 25.06 -25.52
CA ALA A 195 -12.20 23.99 -25.36
C ALA A 195 -11.57 22.59 -25.34
N VAL A 196 -10.63 22.33 -26.27
CA VAL A 196 -9.89 21.06 -26.32
C VAL A 196 -9.07 20.85 -25.03
N LEU A 197 -8.37 21.88 -24.56
CA LEU A 197 -7.56 21.80 -23.35
C LEU A 197 -8.42 21.59 -22.09
N ALA A 198 -9.59 22.24 -22.01
CA ALA A 198 -10.55 22.01 -20.93
C ALA A 198 -11.08 20.57 -20.92
N LEU A 199 -11.46 20.03 -22.08
CA LEU A 199 -11.90 18.63 -22.22
C LEU A 199 -10.78 17.63 -21.88
N LEU A 200 -9.55 17.90 -22.32
CA LEU A 200 -8.39 17.06 -21.96
C LEU A 200 -8.11 17.10 -20.46
N THR A 201 -8.21 18.27 -19.83
CA THR A 201 -8.06 18.43 -18.37
C THR A 201 -9.11 17.63 -17.61
N LEU A 202 -10.37 17.72 -18.05
CA LEU A 202 -11.48 16.95 -17.47
C LEU A 202 -11.25 15.44 -17.66
N ALA A 203 -10.85 15.00 -18.86
CA ALA A 203 -10.57 13.60 -19.15
C ALA A 203 -9.42 13.05 -18.29
N VAL A 204 -8.34 13.81 -18.13
CA VAL A 204 -7.22 13.47 -17.23
C VAL A 204 -7.68 13.43 -15.78
N GLY A 205 -8.50 14.39 -15.34
CA GLY A 205 -9.09 14.43 -14.01
C GLY A 205 -9.94 13.19 -13.72
N VAL A 206 -10.95 12.93 -14.55
CA VAL A 206 -11.83 11.75 -14.43
C VAL A 206 -11.02 10.46 -14.45
N ARG A 207 -10.10 10.28 -15.41
CA ARG A 207 -9.22 9.11 -15.45
C ARG A 207 -8.39 8.98 -14.17
N SER A 208 -7.89 10.09 -13.63
CA SER A 208 -7.11 10.11 -12.39
C SER A 208 -7.94 9.74 -11.16
N LEU A 209 -9.24 10.03 -11.14
CA LEU A 209 -10.13 9.56 -10.07
C LEU A 209 -10.46 8.07 -10.23
N LEU A 210 -10.61 7.59 -11.47
CA LEU A 210 -11.05 6.22 -11.76
C LEU A 210 -9.91 5.17 -11.75
N THR A 211 -8.64 5.58 -11.80
CA THR A 211 -7.49 4.65 -11.85
C THR A 211 -6.82 4.47 -10.50
N ALA A 212 -6.71 3.22 -10.02
CA ALA A 212 -5.94 2.88 -8.84
C ALA A 212 -4.43 2.69 -9.19
N PRO A 213 -3.49 3.34 -8.49
CA PRO A 213 -2.05 3.11 -8.68
C PRO A 213 -1.66 1.68 -8.34
N GLY A 214 -0.66 1.11 -9.03
CA GLY A 214 0.14 -0.05 -8.57
C GLY A 214 -0.53 -1.42 -8.39
N ALA A 215 -1.86 -1.50 -8.26
CA ALA A 215 -2.55 -2.72 -7.83
C ALA A 215 -2.49 -3.88 -8.85
N ARG A 216 -2.19 -3.60 -10.13
CA ARG A 216 -2.23 -4.62 -11.20
C ARG A 216 -0.93 -5.40 -11.40
N SER A 217 0.20 -5.00 -10.79
CA SER A 217 1.49 -5.67 -11.03
C SER A 217 1.96 -6.60 -9.90
N HIS A 218 1.31 -6.59 -8.74
CA HIS A 218 1.69 -7.39 -7.56
C HIS A 218 0.50 -8.23 -7.12
N GLY A 219 0.26 -9.29 -7.90
CA GLY A 219 -0.76 -10.30 -7.63
C GLY A 219 -0.35 -11.27 -6.52
N PRO A 220 -1.22 -12.26 -6.21
CA PRO A 220 -0.90 -13.35 -5.31
C PRO A 220 0.39 -14.07 -5.74
N ALA A 221 1.15 -14.59 -4.78
CA ALA A 221 2.39 -15.32 -5.05
C ALA A 221 2.12 -16.55 -5.91
N ALA A 222 3.07 -16.87 -6.81
CA ALA A 222 3.03 -18.14 -7.52
C ALA A 222 3.28 -19.30 -6.53
N PRO A 223 2.76 -20.51 -6.79
CA PRO A 223 2.99 -21.66 -5.91
C PRO A 223 4.47 -21.94 -5.63
N VAL A 224 5.35 -21.69 -6.60
CA VAL A 224 6.82 -21.81 -6.43
C VAL A 224 7.38 -20.81 -5.41
N ASP A 225 6.85 -19.60 -5.37
CA ASP A 225 7.28 -18.58 -4.40
C ASP A 225 6.75 -18.91 -3.01
N VAL A 226 5.52 -19.43 -2.91
CA VAL A 226 4.96 -19.91 -1.63
C VAL A 226 5.82 -21.04 -1.06
N GLU A 227 6.27 -21.96 -1.91
CA GLU A 227 7.15 -23.06 -1.50
C GLU A 227 8.54 -22.56 -1.07
N ARG A 228 9.09 -21.56 -1.78
CA ARG A 228 10.34 -20.90 -1.36
C ARG A 228 10.19 -20.19 0.00
N ALA A 229 9.06 -19.53 0.25
CA ALA A 229 8.79 -18.91 1.54
C ALA A 229 8.68 -19.96 2.67
N ARG A 230 8.09 -21.13 2.39
CA ARG A 230 8.07 -22.26 3.34
C ARG A 230 9.49 -22.69 3.72
N GLN A 231 10.36 -22.90 2.74
CA GLN A 231 11.77 -23.26 2.97
C GLN A 231 12.54 -22.18 3.74
N ALA A 232 12.25 -20.90 3.47
CA ALA A 232 12.82 -19.78 4.22
C ALA A 232 12.38 -19.80 5.69
N LEU A 233 11.10 -20.10 5.98
CA LEU A 233 10.60 -20.22 7.35
C LEU A 233 11.26 -21.36 8.14
N GLU A 234 11.52 -22.51 7.50
CA GLU A 234 12.20 -23.66 8.13
C GLU A 234 13.62 -23.34 8.59
N THR A 235 14.32 -22.45 7.87
CA THR A 235 15.72 -22.07 8.14
C THR A 235 15.85 -20.67 8.71
N ALA A 236 14.74 -20.05 9.13
CA ALA A 236 14.72 -18.70 9.66
C ALA A 236 15.34 -18.61 11.05
N GLU A 237 16.20 -17.62 11.26
CA GLU A 237 16.70 -17.24 12.58
C GLU A 237 15.68 -16.37 13.32
N ILE A 238 14.92 -15.57 12.55
CA ILE A 238 13.86 -14.69 13.03
C ILE A 238 12.60 -14.86 12.17
N ALA A 239 11.49 -15.20 12.81
CA ALA A 239 10.16 -15.18 12.22
C ALA A 239 9.13 -15.23 13.35
N THR A 240 8.22 -14.25 13.40
CA THR A 240 7.04 -14.40 14.25
C THR A 240 6.12 -15.46 13.63
N PRO A 241 5.27 -16.14 14.42
CA PRO A 241 4.32 -17.10 13.86
C PRO A 241 3.45 -16.54 12.73
N GLU A 242 3.13 -15.24 12.78
CA GLU A 242 2.31 -14.55 11.77
C GLU A 242 2.94 -14.56 10.36
N ALA A 243 4.26 -14.74 10.26
CA ALA A 243 4.93 -14.90 8.97
C ALA A 243 4.42 -16.14 8.22
N GLY A 244 3.91 -17.15 8.93
CA GLY A 244 3.26 -18.34 8.36
C GLY A 244 2.04 -18.01 7.49
N LEU A 245 1.38 -16.86 7.70
CA LEU A 245 0.28 -16.40 6.85
C LEU A 245 0.71 -16.19 5.39
N ALA A 246 2.01 -16.04 5.10
CA ALA A 246 2.54 -16.02 3.75
C ALA A 246 2.16 -17.28 2.94
N LEU A 247 2.00 -18.41 3.62
CA LEU A 247 1.69 -19.70 3.01
C LEU A 247 0.25 -19.79 2.48
N LEU A 248 -0.60 -18.81 2.81
CA LEU A 248 -1.98 -18.71 2.28
C LEU A 248 -2.02 -18.39 0.78
N GLY A 249 -0.87 -18.01 0.19
CA GLY A 249 -0.70 -17.74 -1.24
C GLY A 249 -1.39 -16.48 -1.74
N ASP A 250 -2.09 -15.74 -0.87
CA ASP A 250 -2.91 -14.58 -1.23
C ASP A 250 -2.15 -13.24 -1.17
N LYS A 251 -0.86 -13.28 -0.81
CA LYS A 251 0.06 -12.14 -0.72
C LYS A 251 1.14 -12.27 -1.79
N ALA A 252 1.64 -11.13 -2.27
CA ALA A 252 2.89 -11.11 -3.01
C ALA A 252 4.06 -11.32 -2.04
N LEU A 253 5.18 -11.83 -2.55
CA LEU A 253 6.39 -12.09 -1.77
C LEU A 253 7.57 -11.31 -2.34
N LEU A 254 8.29 -10.61 -1.46
CA LEU A 254 9.58 -10.01 -1.78
C LEU A 254 10.65 -10.82 -1.05
N PHE A 255 11.59 -11.40 -1.79
CA PHE A 255 12.70 -12.16 -1.22
C PHE A 255 13.97 -11.32 -1.13
N SER A 256 14.82 -11.63 -0.14
CA SER A 256 16.21 -11.17 -0.12
C SER A 256 17.00 -11.78 -1.29
N PRO A 257 18.17 -11.21 -1.66
CA PRO A 257 19.01 -11.77 -2.71
C PRO A 257 19.41 -13.23 -2.47
N SER A 258 19.61 -13.65 -1.22
CA SER A 258 19.90 -15.05 -0.88
C SER A 258 18.69 -15.96 -1.05
N GLY A 259 17.47 -15.41 -1.02
CA GLY A 259 16.23 -16.18 -1.00
C GLY A 259 15.84 -16.76 0.34
N ARG A 260 16.63 -16.51 1.39
CA ARG A 260 16.42 -17.08 2.73
C ARG A 260 15.60 -16.16 3.64
N SER A 261 15.31 -14.95 3.20
CA SER A 261 14.42 -14.03 3.90
C SER A 261 13.35 -13.47 2.97
N PHE A 262 12.19 -13.14 3.51
CA PHE A 262 11.10 -12.56 2.72
C PHE A 262 10.19 -11.61 3.53
N ILE A 263 9.45 -10.79 2.78
CA ILE A 263 8.32 -9.99 3.26
C ILE A 263 7.09 -10.38 2.43
N ALA A 264 5.99 -10.73 3.10
CA ALA A 264 4.70 -10.94 2.47
C ALA A 264 3.87 -9.66 2.48
N TYR A 265 3.31 -9.26 1.35
CA TYR A 265 2.61 -7.97 1.23
C TYR A 265 1.45 -7.99 0.24
N ARG A 266 0.58 -6.97 0.33
CA ARG A 266 -0.44 -6.65 -0.67
C ARG A 266 -0.43 -5.19 -1.04
N VAL A 267 -0.83 -4.88 -2.27
CA VAL A 267 -0.93 -3.51 -2.76
C VAL A 267 -2.40 -3.11 -2.84
N ARG A 268 -2.76 -2.01 -2.18
CA ARG A 268 -4.08 -1.41 -2.26
C ARG A 268 -3.95 0.09 -2.50
N GLY A 269 -4.37 0.54 -3.69
CA GLY A 269 -4.11 1.90 -4.15
C GLY A 269 -2.61 2.22 -4.09
N ARG A 270 -2.22 3.23 -3.32
CA ARG A 270 -0.81 3.63 -3.16
C ARG A 270 -0.11 2.96 -1.98
N ARG A 271 -0.80 2.16 -1.17
CA ARG A 271 -0.21 1.57 0.04
C ARG A 271 0.22 0.15 -0.25
N TRP A 272 1.48 -0.13 0.05
CA TRP A 272 2.12 -1.42 -0.06
C TRP A 272 2.22 -1.97 1.34
N ILE A 273 1.29 -2.84 1.71
CA ILE A 273 1.07 -3.25 3.08
C ILE A 273 1.73 -4.61 3.29
N ALA A 274 2.87 -4.60 3.97
CA ALA A 274 3.53 -5.78 4.50
C ALA A 274 2.70 -6.34 5.68
N MET A 275 2.48 -7.65 5.65
CA MET A 275 1.87 -8.40 6.75
C MET A 275 2.99 -8.93 7.64
N SER A 276 3.04 -8.45 8.88
CA SER A 276 4.04 -8.77 9.91
C SER A 276 5.47 -8.32 9.57
N GLU A 277 6.43 -8.80 10.35
CA GLU A 277 7.86 -8.49 10.23
C GLU A 277 8.54 -9.34 9.14
N PRO A 278 9.72 -8.96 8.62
CA PRO A 278 10.49 -9.82 7.73
C PRO A 278 10.85 -11.15 8.41
N ALA A 279 10.69 -12.25 7.70
CA ALA A 279 11.06 -13.58 8.17
C ALA A 279 12.33 -14.06 7.45
N GLY A 280 13.25 -14.71 8.16
CA GLY A 280 14.49 -15.25 7.60
C GLY A 280 15.72 -15.01 8.47
N LEU A 281 16.81 -14.55 7.85
CA LEU A 281 18.09 -14.28 8.51
C LEU A 281 18.08 -12.93 9.21
N LYS A 282 18.66 -12.86 10.41
CA LYS A 282 18.68 -11.62 11.20
C LYS A 282 19.46 -10.51 10.50
N GLU A 283 20.55 -10.86 9.83
CA GLU A 283 21.45 -9.92 9.14
C GLU A 283 20.80 -9.27 7.91
N GLU A 284 19.84 -9.96 7.27
CA GLU A 284 19.16 -9.47 6.06
C GLU A 284 17.95 -8.56 6.36
N ARG A 285 17.53 -8.48 7.63
CA ARG A 285 16.28 -7.82 8.04
C ARG A 285 16.22 -6.37 7.59
N LEU A 286 17.23 -5.56 7.91
CA LEU A 286 17.22 -4.12 7.64
C LEU A 286 17.28 -3.82 6.14
N GLU A 287 18.14 -4.53 5.41
CA GLU A 287 18.25 -4.42 3.95
C GLU A 287 16.93 -4.79 3.26
N LEU A 288 16.23 -5.81 3.76
CA LEU A 288 14.94 -6.22 3.19
C LEU A 288 13.82 -5.20 3.47
N LEU A 289 13.85 -4.54 4.63
CA LEU A 289 12.96 -3.40 4.91
C LEU A 289 13.21 -2.23 3.94
N TRP A 290 14.48 -1.88 3.71
CA TRP A 290 14.86 -0.86 2.72
C TRP A 290 14.43 -1.26 1.31
N ALA A 291 14.72 -2.49 0.89
CA ALA A 291 14.32 -2.99 -0.42
C ALA A 291 12.79 -2.93 -0.62
N PHE A 292 12.00 -3.24 0.41
CA PHE A 292 10.55 -3.11 0.36
C PHE A 292 10.09 -1.65 0.25
N ALA A 293 10.69 -0.75 1.04
CA ALA A 293 10.40 0.68 1.00
C ALA A 293 10.76 1.32 -0.35
N GLU A 294 11.94 1.00 -0.89
CA GLU A 294 12.41 1.44 -2.20
C GLU A 294 11.58 0.86 -3.33
N MET A 295 11.17 -0.40 -3.23
CA MET A 295 10.24 -1.00 -4.18
C MET A 295 8.92 -0.23 -4.18
N ALA A 296 8.30 -0.03 -3.02
CA ALA A 296 7.05 0.73 -2.92
C ALA A 296 7.22 2.16 -3.48
N ASP A 297 8.32 2.84 -3.18
CA ASP A 297 8.63 4.17 -3.68
C ASP A 297 8.82 4.20 -5.21
N SER A 298 9.45 3.16 -5.78
CA SER A 298 9.70 3.04 -7.23
C SER A 298 8.39 2.98 -8.06
N TYR A 299 7.29 2.55 -7.43
CA TYR A 299 5.93 2.56 -7.99
C TYR A 299 5.10 3.78 -7.53
N GLY A 300 5.72 4.75 -6.86
CA GLY A 300 5.05 5.94 -6.32
C GLY A 300 4.04 5.62 -5.21
N GLY A 301 4.21 4.48 -4.55
CA GLY A 301 3.48 4.05 -3.37
C GLY A 301 4.20 4.36 -2.06
N ALA A 302 3.60 3.94 -0.96
CA ALA A 302 4.13 4.06 0.39
C ALA A 302 4.18 2.68 1.03
N ALA A 303 5.34 2.29 1.56
CA ALA A 303 5.47 1.08 2.36
C ALA A 303 4.74 1.24 3.69
N VAL A 304 3.93 0.26 4.03
CA VAL A 304 3.19 0.16 5.28
C VAL A 304 3.52 -1.18 5.89
N PHE A 305 3.85 -1.20 7.17
CA PHE A 305 4.09 -2.43 7.92
C PHE A 305 2.98 -2.59 8.95
N TYR A 306 2.23 -3.69 8.88
CA TYR A 306 1.09 -3.97 9.74
C TYR A 306 1.34 -5.18 10.63
N SER A 307 0.89 -5.11 11.89
CA SER A 307 1.08 -6.16 12.92
C SER A 307 2.56 -6.43 13.25
N VAL A 308 3.37 -5.38 13.35
CA VAL A 308 4.78 -5.48 13.78
C VAL A 308 4.89 -5.37 15.30
N GLY A 309 5.85 -6.10 15.89
CA GLY A 309 6.17 -6.03 17.31
C GLY A 309 7.19 -4.95 17.66
N GLU A 310 7.51 -4.85 18.94
CA GLU A 310 8.45 -3.84 19.47
C GLU A 310 9.88 -4.01 18.95
N GLY A 311 10.28 -5.25 18.66
CA GLY A 311 11.63 -5.58 18.21
C GLY A 311 12.03 -4.96 16.87
N LEU A 312 11.06 -4.49 16.07
CA LEU A 312 11.28 -3.87 14.77
C LEU A 312 11.26 -2.33 14.82
N LEU A 313 10.86 -1.72 15.94
CA LEU A 313 10.61 -0.27 16.00
C LEU A 313 11.85 0.58 15.70
N ALA A 314 13.03 0.14 16.13
CA ALA A 314 14.29 0.85 15.85
C ALA A 314 14.64 0.86 14.35
N ASP A 315 14.40 -0.25 13.66
CA ASP A 315 14.62 -0.35 12.22
C ASP A 315 13.61 0.51 11.46
N LEU A 316 12.33 0.47 11.85
CA LEU A 316 11.28 1.30 11.25
C LEU A 316 11.52 2.81 11.46
N ALA A 317 12.06 3.19 12.62
CA ALA A 317 12.49 4.56 12.88
C ALA A 317 13.68 4.97 12.00
N THR A 318 14.61 4.05 11.72
CA THR A 318 15.73 4.26 10.79
C THR A 318 15.23 4.52 9.36
N LEU A 319 14.15 3.86 8.95
CA LEU A 319 13.45 4.15 7.68
C LEU A 319 12.66 5.48 7.69
N GLY A 320 12.59 6.20 8.81
CA GLY A 320 11.86 7.45 8.95
C GLY A 320 10.33 7.29 9.00
N LEU A 321 9.83 6.12 9.41
CA LEU A 321 8.41 5.82 9.44
C LEU A 321 7.75 6.29 10.73
N ALA A 322 6.52 6.78 10.63
CA ALA A 322 5.67 7.04 11.78
C ALA A 322 4.99 5.74 12.22
N MET A 323 5.08 5.41 13.51
CA MET A 323 4.50 4.21 14.10
C MET A 323 3.34 4.55 15.05
N ARG A 324 2.31 3.71 15.07
CA ARG A 324 1.20 3.78 16.02
C ARG A 324 0.81 2.39 16.48
N LYS A 325 0.51 2.24 17.77
CA LYS A 325 -0.09 1.02 18.31
C LYS A 325 -1.47 0.83 17.69
N VAL A 326 -1.81 -0.40 17.33
CA VAL A 326 -3.10 -0.79 16.73
C VAL A 326 -3.83 -1.88 17.49
N GLY A 327 -3.17 -2.51 18.46
CA GLY A 327 -3.76 -3.52 19.33
C GLY A 327 -2.70 -4.21 20.18
N GLU A 328 -3.10 -5.31 20.81
CA GLU A 328 -2.22 -6.17 21.59
C GLU A 328 -2.49 -7.64 21.26
N ALA A 329 -1.43 -8.44 21.15
CA ALA A 329 -1.50 -9.89 21.10
C ALA A 329 -1.53 -10.47 22.52
N ALA A 330 -2.36 -11.48 22.74
CA ALA A 330 -2.43 -12.19 24.01
C ALA A 330 -1.49 -13.39 23.97
N VAL A 331 -0.34 -13.28 24.64
CA VAL A 331 0.68 -14.35 24.64
C VAL A 331 0.71 -15.05 25.98
N ILE A 332 0.41 -16.35 25.99
CA ILE A 332 0.53 -17.21 27.16
C ILE A 332 2.01 -17.60 27.34
N ASP A 333 2.51 -17.53 28.57
CA ASP A 333 3.74 -18.24 28.97
C ASP A 333 3.44 -19.73 29.02
N ALA A 334 3.78 -20.43 27.94
CA ALA A 334 3.45 -21.85 27.78
C ALA A 334 4.31 -22.72 28.69
N ALA A 335 5.58 -22.36 28.90
CA ALA A 335 6.52 -23.10 29.74
C ALA A 335 6.01 -23.27 31.17
N HIS A 336 5.36 -22.23 31.71
CA HIS A 336 4.80 -22.23 33.07
C HIS A 336 3.27 -22.36 33.12
N PHE A 337 2.62 -22.70 32.00
CA PHE A 337 1.17 -22.77 31.97
C PHE A 337 0.64 -23.91 32.86
N THR A 338 -0.32 -23.56 33.72
CA THR A 338 -1.04 -24.48 34.60
C THR A 338 -2.50 -24.06 34.77
N THR A 339 -3.37 -25.04 34.98
CA THR A 339 -4.78 -24.84 35.34
C THR A 339 -5.00 -24.91 36.86
N GLU A 340 -3.93 -25.06 37.63
CA GLU A 340 -3.95 -25.03 39.10
C GLU A 340 -4.15 -23.61 39.64
N GLY A 341 -4.61 -23.52 40.90
CA GLY A 341 -4.89 -22.25 41.57
C GLY A 341 -6.32 -21.74 41.35
N LYS A 342 -6.68 -20.73 42.16
CA LYS A 342 -8.04 -20.14 42.20
C LYS A 342 -8.38 -19.37 40.92
N GLY A 343 -7.42 -18.62 40.36
CA GLY A 343 -7.63 -17.81 39.15
C GLY A 343 -7.87 -18.59 37.87
N LYS A 344 -7.67 -19.92 37.88
CA LYS A 344 -7.81 -20.82 36.72
C LYS A 344 -8.92 -21.86 36.88
N GLN A 345 -9.74 -21.73 37.93
CA GLN A 345 -10.83 -22.67 38.21
C GLN A 345 -11.79 -22.83 37.03
N ASN A 346 -12.14 -21.74 36.33
CA ASN A 346 -13.03 -21.80 35.17
C ASN A 346 -12.47 -22.67 34.04
N LEU A 347 -11.16 -22.57 33.76
CA LEU A 347 -10.50 -23.39 32.73
C LEU A 347 -10.46 -24.86 33.16
N ARG A 348 -10.14 -25.13 34.44
CA ARG A 348 -10.14 -26.51 34.98
C ARG A 348 -11.53 -27.14 34.93
N THR A 349 -12.57 -26.38 35.26
CA THR A 349 -13.96 -26.83 35.18
C THR A 349 -14.36 -27.13 33.74
N ALA A 350 -13.99 -26.26 32.78
CA ALA A 350 -14.25 -26.48 31.35
C ALA A 350 -13.56 -27.76 30.84
N VAL A 351 -12.31 -27.99 31.22
CA VAL A 351 -11.56 -29.22 30.89
C VAL A 351 -12.25 -30.46 31.46
N ASN A 352 -12.46 -30.49 32.78
CA ASN A 352 -13.05 -31.65 33.44
C ASN A 352 -14.47 -31.98 32.94
N ARG A 353 -15.22 -30.94 32.51
CA ARG A 353 -16.54 -31.11 31.92
C ARG A 353 -16.44 -31.72 30.53
N ALA A 354 -15.64 -31.12 29.64
CA ALA A 354 -15.49 -31.59 28.27
C ALA A 354 -15.03 -33.06 28.23
N GLU A 355 -14.06 -33.45 29.07
CA GLU A 355 -13.59 -34.84 29.13
C GLU A 355 -14.65 -35.81 29.65
N ARG A 356 -15.46 -35.39 30.64
CA ARG A 356 -16.57 -36.20 31.15
C ARG A 356 -17.66 -36.40 30.09
N GLU A 357 -17.85 -35.41 29.23
CA GLU A 357 -18.78 -35.45 28.10
C GLU A 357 -18.18 -36.22 26.88
N GLY A 358 -16.97 -36.76 27.00
CA GLY A 358 -16.34 -37.62 25.99
C GLY A 358 -15.46 -36.87 24.98
N ALA A 359 -15.05 -35.63 25.29
CA ALA A 359 -14.15 -34.86 24.44
C ALA A 359 -12.68 -35.30 24.60
N GLY A 360 -12.05 -35.69 23.50
CA GLY A 360 -10.61 -35.95 23.37
C GLY A 360 -9.91 -34.82 22.64
N PHE A 361 -8.64 -34.58 22.97
CA PHE A 361 -7.80 -33.58 22.30
C PHE A 361 -6.58 -34.26 21.68
N GLU A 362 -6.25 -33.88 20.46
CA GLU A 362 -5.03 -34.30 19.77
C GLU A 362 -4.48 -33.15 18.91
N VAL A 363 -3.16 -33.13 18.69
CA VAL A 363 -2.54 -32.27 17.68
C VAL A 363 -2.00 -33.17 16.58
N VAL A 364 -2.61 -33.10 15.40
CA VAL A 364 -2.16 -33.84 14.23
C VAL A 364 -1.02 -33.08 13.54
N PRO A 365 -0.01 -33.79 12.99
CA PRO A 365 1.15 -33.16 12.37
C PRO A 365 0.80 -32.51 11.02
N PRO A 366 1.69 -31.65 10.47
CA PRO A 366 1.59 -31.22 9.08
C PRO A 366 1.46 -32.42 8.13
N GLY A 367 0.64 -32.29 7.08
CA GLY A 367 0.30 -33.36 6.13
C GLY A 367 -0.94 -34.18 6.49
N ALA A 368 -1.52 -33.99 7.69
CA ALA A 368 -2.70 -34.72 8.14
C ALA A 368 -4.04 -34.06 7.73
N ALA A 369 -4.04 -32.79 7.31
CA ALA A 369 -5.26 -32.03 7.06
C ALA A 369 -6.06 -32.62 5.90
N ARG A 370 -5.37 -33.12 4.87
CA ARG A 370 -6.03 -33.73 3.70
C ARG A 370 -6.78 -35.01 4.03
N ALA A 371 -6.24 -35.83 4.94
CA ALA A 371 -6.93 -37.03 5.42
C ALA A 371 -8.18 -36.71 6.24
N LEU A 372 -8.20 -35.53 6.89
CA LEU A 372 -9.30 -35.05 7.72
C LEU A 372 -10.23 -34.05 7.00
N GLU A 373 -10.07 -33.86 5.68
CA GLU A 373 -10.75 -32.79 4.93
C GLU A 373 -12.26 -32.76 5.19
N VAL A 374 -12.91 -33.93 5.10
CA VAL A 374 -14.38 -34.03 5.20
C VAL A 374 -14.86 -33.55 6.58
N GLU A 375 -14.20 -34.01 7.66
CA GLU A 375 -14.55 -33.63 9.03
C GLU A 375 -14.25 -32.15 9.30
N LEU A 376 -13.06 -31.66 8.90
CA LEU A 376 -12.67 -30.26 9.09
C LEU A 376 -13.57 -29.30 8.31
N ARG A 377 -13.93 -29.65 7.07
CA ARG A 377 -14.81 -28.84 6.21
C ARG A 377 -16.20 -28.74 6.81
N ALA A 378 -16.76 -29.84 7.32
CA ALA A 378 -18.07 -29.84 7.95
C ALA A 378 -18.13 -28.85 9.13
N VAL A 379 -17.12 -28.85 10.01
CA VAL A 379 -17.02 -27.91 11.14
C VAL A 379 -16.85 -26.46 10.66
N SER A 380 -16.02 -26.24 9.63
CA SER A 380 -15.80 -24.89 9.09
C SER A 380 -17.06 -24.31 8.44
N ASP A 381 -17.79 -25.11 7.66
CA ASP A 381 -19.01 -24.71 6.98
C ASP A 381 -20.14 -24.42 7.98
N ALA A 382 -20.28 -25.25 9.02
CA ALA A 382 -21.24 -25.04 10.12
C ALA A 382 -20.95 -23.71 10.86
N TRP A 383 -19.68 -23.47 11.19
CA TRP A 383 -19.25 -22.23 11.83
C TRP A 383 -19.53 -20.99 10.97
N LEU A 384 -19.20 -21.03 9.67
CA LEU A 384 -19.43 -19.92 8.75
C LEU A 384 -20.93 -19.62 8.59
N LYS A 385 -21.76 -20.66 8.50
CA LYS A 385 -23.22 -20.54 8.40
C LYS A 385 -23.81 -19.88 9.64
N HIS A 386 -23.39 -20.29 10.83
CA HIS A 386 -23.87 -19.72 12.09
C HIS A 386 -23.50 -18.25 12.27
N HIS A 387 -22.26 -17.87 11.91
CA HIS A 387 -21.80 -16.49 11.98
C HIS A 387 -22.23 -15.62 10.79
N ASN A 388 -22.99 -16.17 9.84
CA ASN A 388 -23.38 -15.56 8.57
C ASN A 388 -22.19 -14.88 7.85
N GLY A 389 -21.01 -15.48 7.98
CA GLY A 389 -19.74 -14.90 7.57
C GLY A 389 -19.26 -15.37 6.20
N SER A 390 -18.19 -14.73 5.72
CA SER A 390 -17.40 -15.19 4.59
C SER A 390 -15.95 -15.39 5.03
N GLU A 391 -15.21 -16.22 4.28
CA GLU A 391 -13.79 -16.36 4.52
C GLU A 391 -13.06 -15.02 4.43
N LYS A 392 -12.07 -14.86 5.31
CA LYS A 392 -11.21 -13.68 5.37
C LYS A 392 -9.89 -13.97 4.66
N ALA A 393 -9.08 -12.93 4.48
CA ALA A 393 -7.81 -13.00 3.78
C ALA A 393 -6.77 -12.11 4.45
N PHE A 394 -5.59 -12.02 3.84
CA PHE A 394 -4.48 -11.12 4.16
C PHE A 394 -3.87 -11.32 5.55
N SER A 395 -4.59 -10.90 6.60
CA SER A 395 -4.16 -10.92 8.00
C SER A 395 -4.76 -12.07 8.82
N LEU A 396 -5.60 -12.90 8.21
CA LEU A 396 -6.27 -14.04 8.84
C LEU A 396 -6.23 -15.23 7.88
N GLY A 397 -6.05 -16.43 8.43
CA GLY A 397 -6.23 -17.68 7.70
C GLY A 397 -7.67 -17.89 7.24
N ARG A 398 -7.82 -18.79 6.26
CA ARG A 398 -9.10 -19.28 5.75
C ARG A 398 -9.06 -20.79 5.63
N PHE A 399 -10.22 -21.43 5.47
CA PHE A 399 -10.27 -22.85 5.14
C PHE A 399 -9.70 -23.09 3.73
N ASP A 400 -8.44 -23.48 3.68
CA ASP A 400 -7.67 -23.77 2.48
C ASP A 400 -6.79 -24.98 2.82
N LEU A 401 -7.03 -26.11 2.14
CA LEU A 401 -6.39 -27.37 2.54
C LEU A 401 -4.89 -27.32 2.35
N ASP A 402 -4.39 -26.74 1.27
CA ASP A 402 -2.96 -26.65 1.03
C ASP A 402 -2.26 -25.77 2.08
N TYR A 403 -2.99 -24.80 2.64
CA TYR A 403 -2.52 -24.00 3.78
C TYR A 403 -2.56 -24.78 5.11
N LEU A 404 -3.69 -25.41 5.42
CA LEU A 404 -3.89 -26.16 6.67
C LEU A 404 -2.93 -27.35 6.77
N ASP A 405 -2.68 -28.04 5.66
CA ASP A 405 -1.79 -29.20 5.57
C ASP A 405 -0.31 -28.84 5.81
N ARG A 406 0.05 -27.55 5.82
CA ARG A 406 1.42 -27.08 6.10
C ARG A 406 1.70 -26.81 7.58
N SER A 407 0.69 -26.94 8.44
CA SER A 407 0.81 -26.64 9.88
C SER A 407 0.25 -27.78 10.74
N PRO A 408 0.72 -27.95 11.99
CA PRO A 408 0.03 -28.79 12.95
C PRO A 408 -1.41 -28.28 13.18
N ILE A 409 -2.34 -29.20 13.41
CA ILE A 409 -3.74 -28.87 13.67
C ILE A 409 -4.15 -29.45 15.01
N ALA A 410 -4.51 -28.58 15.95
CA ALA A 410 -5.17 -28.97 17.18
C ALA A 410 -6.62 -29.33 16.87
N VAL A 411 -7.02 -30.53 17.27
CA VAL A 411 -8.35 -31.10 17.00
C VAL A 411 -8.97 -31.53 18.33
N VAL A 412 -10.26 -31.23 18.47
CA VAL A 412 -11.09 -31.79 19.54
C VAL A 412 -12.11 -32.72 18.93
N ARG A 413 -12.12 -33.97 19.40
CA ARG A 413 -13.09 -34.99 19.02
C ARG A 413 -14.08 -35.22 20.14
N GLU A 414 -15.36 -35.33 19.84
CA GLU A 414 -16.38 -35.80 20.76
C GLU A 414 -17.06 -37.02 20.14
N ASN A 415 -17.09 -38.14 20.88
CA ASN A 415 -17.66 -39.41 20.38
C ASN A 415 -17.12 -39.82 19.00
N GLY A 416 -15.82 -39.60 18.76
CA GLY A 416 -15.12 -39.95 17.52
C GLY A 416 -15.20 -38.91 16.40
N ARG A 417 -16.05 -37.87 16.49
CA ARG A 417 -16.20 -36.83 15.45
C ARG A 417 -15.45 -35.56 15.82
N ILE A 418 -14.80 -34.92 14.86
CA ILE A 418 -14.21 -33.58 15.09
C ILE A 418 -15.33 -32.56 15.34
N VAL A 419 -15.25 -31.86 16.48
CA VAL A 419 -16.19 -30.79 16.87
C VAL A 419 -15.53 -29.42 16.94
N ALA A 420 -14.20 -29.35 17.02
CA ALA A 420 -13.45 -28.10 16.92
C ALA A 420 -12.05 -28.35 16.40
N PHE A 421 -11.48 -27.36 15.72
CA PHE A 421 -10.08 -27.40 15.32
C PHE A 421 -9.45 -26.01 15.27
N ALA A 422 -8.13 -25.98 15.36
CA ALA A 422 -7.32 -24.79 15.12
C ALA A 422 -5.97 -25.16 14.50
N ASN A 423 -5.55 -24.43 13.47
CA ASN A 423 -4.19 -24.60 12.95
C ASN A 423 -3.19 -23.75 13.76
N LEU A 424 -1.98 -24.28 13.88
CA LEU A 424 -0.93 -23.72 14.73
C LEU A 424 0.23 -23.24 13.85
N LEU A 425 0.40 -21.93 13.75
CA LEU A 425 1.57 -21.34 13.09
C LEU A 425 2.75 -21.38 14.06
N VAL A 426 3.88 -21.91 13.63
CA VAL A 426 5.07 -22.04 14.48
C VAL A 426 6.12 -21.02 14.02
N GLY A 427 6.62 -20.21 14.96
CA GLY A 427 7.67 -19.23 14.71
C GLY A 427 9.07 -19.85 14.60
N ALA A 428 10.06 -19.01 14.30
CA ALA A 428 11.46 -19.45 14.17
C ALA A 428 11.98 -20.17 15.41
N GLY A 429 12.67 -21.29 15.20
CA GLY A 429 13.25 -22.12 16.26
C GLY A 429 12.24 -22.92 17.10
N GLY A 430 10.96 -22.95 16.71
CA GLY A 430 9.95 -23.78 17.39
C GLY A 430 9.59 -23.34 18.81
N ARG A 431 9.96 -22.12 19.22
CA ARG A 431 9.79 -21.64 20.62
C ARG A 431 8.46 -20.95 20.88
N GLU A 432 7.74 -20.57 19.84
CA GLU A 432 6.47 -19.86 19.93
C GLU A 432 5.51 -20.39 18.86
N ALA A 433 4.28 -20.68 19.25
CA ALA A 433 3.19 -21.02 18.34
C ALA A 433 2.09 -19.97 18.41
N MET A 434 1.28 -19.84 17.35
CA MET A 434 0.11 -18.99 17.28
C MET A 434 -1.08 -19.74 16.74
N ILE A 435 -2.25 -19.53 17.34
CA ILE A 435 -3.53 -19.98 16.79
C ILE A 435 -3.97 -18.98 15.72
N ASP A 436 -4.19 -19.46 14.49
CA ASP A 436 -4.63 -18.62 13.35
C ASP A 436 -6.11 -18.86 13.01
N LEU A 437 -6.40 -19.87 12.19
CA LEU A 437 -7.76 -20.29 11.89
C LEU A 437 -8.24 -21.20 13.02
N MET A 438 -9.40 -20.86 13.57
CA MET A 438 -10.09 -21.64 14.59
C MET A 438 -11.57 -21.76 14.21
N ARG A 439 -12.10 -22.98 14.33
CA ARG A 439 -13.49 -23.30 14.01
C ARG A 439 -14.02 -24.28 15.07
N HIS A 440 -15.31 -24.16 15.35
CA HIS A 440 -16.03 -25.11 16.19
C HIS A 440 -17.44 -25.30 15.67
N ASP A 441 -18.00 -26.47 15.95
CA ASP A 441 -19.39 -26.78 15.71
C ASP A 441 -20.26 -25.93 16.67
N PRO A 442 -21.12 -25.05 16.17
CA PRO A 442 -22.04 -24.25 16.98
C PRO A 442 -23.04 -25.10 17.78
N GLU A 443 -23.31 -26.33 17.33
CA GLU A 443 -24.14 -27.31 18.04
C GLU A 443 -23.32 -28.21 18.98
N GLY A 444 -22.00 -27.99 19.05
CA GLY A 444 -21.07 -28.73 19.89
C GLY A 444 -21.19 -28.40 21.40
N PRO A 445 -20.46 -29.14 22.25
CA PRO A 445 -20.53 -29.01 23.69
C PRO A 445 -20.14 -27.60 24.19
N HIS A 446 -20.84 -27.13 25.21
CA HIS A 446 -20.58 -25.82 25.80
C HIS A 446 -19.19 -25.75 26.45
N GLY A 447 -18.40 -24.74 26.06
CA GLY A 447 -17.05 -24.54 26.59
C GLY A 447 -15.96 -25.28 25.82
N ILE A 448 -16.27 -25.87 24.67
CA ILE A 448 -15.29 -26.57 23.82
C ILE A 448 -14.10 -25.69 23.41
N MET A 449 -14.32 -24.38 23.29
CA MET A 449 -13.26 -23.43 23.00
C MET A 449 -12.32 -23.25 24.20
N ASP A 450 -12.85 -23.07 25.41
CA ASP A 450 -12.03 -22.98 26.63
C ASP A 450 -11.20 -24.29 26.78
N TYR A 451 -11.77 -25.45 26.41
CA TYR A 451 -11.06 -26.73 26.36
C TYR A 451 -9.93 -26.75 25.31
N LEU A 452 -10.24 -26.42 24.04
CA LEU A 452 -9.28 -26.39 22.94
C LEU A 452 -8.08 -25.50 23.28
N PHE A 453 -8.30 -24.25 23.69
CA PHE A 453 -7.20 -23.33 24.03
C PHE A 453 -6.38 -23.82 25.22
N THR A 454 -7.02 -24.36 26.25
CA THR A 454 -6.32 -24.86 27.45
C THR A 454 -5.44 -26.06 27.10
N ARG A 455 -5.96 -27.00 26.31
CA ARG A 455 -5.21 -28.17 25.85
C ARG A 455 -4.10 -27.81 24.87
N THR A 456 -4.31 -26.84 23.97
CA THR A 456 -3.23 -26.33 23.10
C THR A 456 -2.12 -25.66 23.91
N ALA A 457 -2.43 -24.93 24.99
CA ALA A 457 -1.40 -24.36 25.87
C ALA A 457 -0.60 -25.44 26.60
N GLN A 458 -1.25 -26.53 27.02
CA GLN A 458 -0.59 -27.69 27.64
C GLN A 458 0.27 -28.46 26.63
N TRP A 459 -0.24 -28.67 25.42
CA TRP A 459 0.53 -29.25 24.32
C TRP A 459 1.77 -28.42 24.00
N ALA A 460 1.64 -27.09 23.92
CA ALA A 460 2.79 -26.21 23.67
C ALA A 460 3.87 -26.38 24.75
N ARG A 461 3.47 -26.53 26.02
CA ARG A 461 4.37 -26.86 27.13
C ARG A 461 5.05 -28.22 26.93
N GLU A 462 4.30 -29.25 26.54
CA GLU A 462 4.81 -30.61 26.28
C GLU A 462 5.79 -30.66 25.11
N GLN A 463 5.61 -29.81 24.10
CA GLN A 463 6.55 -29.62 22.99
C GLN A 463 7.78 -28.76 23.36
N GLY A 464 7.88 -28.29 24.62
CA GLY A 464 8.99 -27.44 25.07
C GLY A 464 8.93 -26.01 24.53
N MET A 465 7.77 -25.54 24.08
CA MET A 465 7.59 -24.17 23.60
C MET A 465 7.54 -23.19 24.79
N GLU A 466 8.11 -22.01 24.59
CA GLU A 466 8.09 -20.95 25.59
C GLU A 466 6.74 -20.23 25.61
N ARG A 467 6.09 -20.09 24.45
CA ARG A 467 4.99 -19.14 24.26
C ARG A 467 3.90 -19.66 23.34
N LEU A 468 2.65 -19.31 23.65
CA LEU A 468 1.49 -19.52 22.78
C LEU A 468 0.73 -18.19 22.58
N ASP A 469 0.74 -17.69 21.35
CA ASP A 469 0.00 -16.49 20.94
C ASP A 469 -1.44 -16.85 20.55
N LEU A 470 -2.42 -16.24 21.22
CA LEU A 470 -3.85 -16.40 20.93
C LEU A 470 -4.33 -15.43 19.83
N GLY A 471 -3.41 -14.71 19.20
CA GLY A 471 -3.64 -13.67 18.21
C GLY A 471 -3.97 -12.31 18.82
N MET A 472 -4.09 -11.32 17.94
CA MET A 472 -4.37 -9.93 18.31
C MET A 472 -5.80 -9.72 18.84
N ALA A 473 -5.94 -8.83 19.83
CA ALA A 473 -7.17 -8.12 20.16
C ALA A 473 -7.06 -6.70 19.57
N PRO A 474 -7.71 -6.40 18.44
CA PRO A 474 -7.62 -5.10 17.78
C PRO A 474 -8.03 -3.97 18.72
N LEU A 475 -7.38 -2.81 18.57
CA LEU A 475 -7.65 -1.56 19.29
C LEU A 475 -7.49 -1.63 20.82
N SER A 476 -7.11 -2.79 21.37
CA SER A 476 -6.87 -2.94 22.79
C SER A 476 -5.58 -2.25 23.23
N GLY A 477 -5.59 -1.71 24.45
CA GLY A 477 -4.45 -0.99 25.02
C GLY A 477 -4.15 0.36 24.36
N LEU A 478 -5.12 0.94 23.63
CA LEU A 478 -5.09 2.34 23.21
C LEU A 478 -5.55 3.25 24.35
N GLU A 479 -4.95 4.43 24.48
CA GLU A 479 -5.29 5.40 25.53
C GLU A 479 -6.26 6.47 25.01
N ASP A 480 -7.40 6.66 25.69
CA ASP A 480 -8.24 7.85 25.51
C ASP A 480 -7.84 8.97 26.49
N ARG A 481 -6.66 9.53 26.25
CA ARG A 481 -6.20 10.74 26.96
C ARG A 481 -6.25 11.93 26.02
N ARG A 482 -6.46 13.14 26.55
CA ARG A 482 -6.55 14.39 25.76
C ARG A 482 -5.38 14.61 24.80
N MET A 483 -4.17 14.21 25.19
CA MET A 483 -2.94 14.35 24.39
C MET A 483 -2.70 13.17 23.43
N ALA A 484 -3.49 12.09 23.52
CA ALA A 484 -3.38 10.98 22.60
C ALA A 484 -3.84 11.41 21.18
N PRO A 485 -3.21 10.88 20.12
CA PRO A 485 -3.62 11.17 18.76
C PRO A 485 -5.12 10.89 18.57
N VAL A 486 -5.82 11.71 17.77
CA VAL A 486 -7.26 11.53 17.50
C VAL A 486 -7.58 10.09 17.08
N PHE A 487 -6.71 9.47 16.28
CA PHE A 487 -6.83 8.06 15.92
C PHE A 487 -6.86 7.10 17.12
N ALA A 488 -5.97 7.28 18.11
CA ALA A 488 -5.92 6.44 19.30
C ALA A 488 -7.19 6.61 20.15
N ARG A 489 -7.70 7.84 20.25
CA ARG A 489 -8.94 8.16 20.97
C ARG A 489 -10.17 7.59 20.29
N VAL A 490 -10.28 7.75 18.97
CA VAL A 490 -11.37 7.13 18.18
C VAL A 490 -11.26 5.61 18.23
N GLY A 491 -10.05 5.04 18.15
CA GLY A 491 -9.84 3.60 18.29
C GLY A 491 -10.22 3.09 19.68
N ALA A 492 -9.87 3.82 20.74
CA ALA A 492 -10.28 3.52 22.11
C ALA A 492 -11.80 3.58 22.26
N LEU A 493 -12.45 4.62 21.72
CA LEU A 493 -13.91 4.73 21.71
C LEU A 493 -14.58 3.58 20.94
N VAL A 494 -14.05 3.20 19.77
CA VAL A 494 -14.57 2.04 19.00
C VAL A 494 -14.35 0.74 19.76
N PHE A 495 -13.25 0.60 20.51
CA PHE A 495 -13.05 -0.54 21.39
C PHE A 495 -14.02 -0.51 22.58
N GLU A 496 -14.26 0.66 23.18
CA GLU A 496 -15.12 0.88 24.35
C GLU A 496 -16.62 0.70 24.06
N GLU A 497 -17.10 1.25 22.95
CA GLU A 497 -18.52 1.35 22.59
C GLU A 497 -18.92 0.43 21.42
N GLY A 498 -17.95 -0.06 20.63
CA GLY A 498 -18.20 -0.88 19.42
C GLY A 498 -18.53 -2.35 19.68
N GLY A 499 -18.82 -2.74 20.92
CA GLY A 499 -19.16 -4.11 21.32
C GLY A 499 -20.32 -4.71 20.53
N ALA A 500 -21.28 -3.90 20.08
CA ALA A 500 -22.44 -4.34 19.31
C ALA A 500 -22.16 -4.67 17.83
N VAL A 501 -21.03 -4.23 17.26
CA VAL A 501 -20.74 -4.37 15.81
C VAL A 501 -19.50 -5.24 15.57
N TYR A 502 -18.53 -5.26 16.48
CA TYR A 502 -17.24 -5.95 16.26
C TYR A 502 -16.76 -6.89 17.38
N GLY A 503 -17.40 -6.92 18.56
CA GLY A 503 -17.12 -7.92 19.62
C GLY A 503 -15.70 -7.92 20.22
N PHE A 504 -14.86 -6.91 19.95
CA PHE A 504 -13.44 -6.91 20.32
C PHE A 504 -13.16 -6.93 21.83
N GLN A 505 -14.02 -6.30 22.65
CA GLN A 505 -13.95 -6.40 24.11
C GLN A 505 -14.20 -7.82 24.61
N GLY A 506 -15.23 -8.48 24.08
CA GLY A 506 -15.54 -9.87 24.38
C GLY A 506 -14.36 -10.77 24.06
N LEU A 507 -13.68 -10.52 22.93
CA LEU A 507 -12.47 -11.23 22.54
C LEU A 507 -11.30 -10.99 23.52
N ARG A 508 -11.06 -9.75 23.95
CA ARG A 508 -10.01 -9.43 24.93
C ARG A 508 -10.30 -10.07 26.29
N ALA A 509 -11.53 -9.93 26.79
CA ALA A 509 -11.97 -10.50 28.06
C ALA A 509 -11.91 -12.02 28.04
N TYR A 510 -12.28 -12.64 26.93
CA TYR A 510 -12.14 -14.08 26.71
C TYR A 510 -10.66 -14.51 26.82
N LYS A 511 -9.76 -13.83 26.11
CA LYS A 511 -8.32 -14.13 26.15
C LYS A 511 -7.70 -13.88 27.53
N ALA A 512 -8.21 -12.93 28.31
CA ALA A 512 -7.72 -12.62 29.65
C ALA A 512 -7.85 -13.80 30.64
N LYS A 513 -8.81 -14.72 30.45
CA LYS A 513 -8.96 -15.95 31.26
C LYS A 513 -7.66 -16.78 31.30
N PHE A 514 -6.89 -16.75 30.21
CA PHE A 514 -5.65 -17.50 30.07
C PHE A 514 -4.45 -16.83 30.75
N GLY A 515 -4.64 -15.68 31.41
CA GLY A 515 -3.58 -14.93 32.09
C GLY A 515 -2.42 -14.57 31.15
N PRO A 516 -2.68 -14.03 29.94
CA PRO A 516 -1.64 -13.74 28.98
C PRO A 516 -0.81 -12.51 29.39
N VAL A 517 0.41 -12.45 28.86
CA VAL A 517 1.17 -11.20 28.72
C VAL A 517 0.69 -10.50 27.45
N TRP A 518 0.23 -9.26 27.58
CA TRP A 518 -0.22 -8.47 26.45
C TRP A 518 0.97 -7.81 25.75
N ARG A 519 1.17 -8.13 24.46
CA ARG A 519 2.25 -7.57 23.64
C ARG A 519 1.70 -6.56 22.63
N PRO A 520 2.19 -5.31 22.60
CA PRO A 520 1.68 -4.33 21.66
C PRO A 520 2.05 -4.67 20.22
N LYS A 521 1.11 -4.41 19.31
CA LYS A 521 1.27 -4.52 17.86
C LYS A 521 1.11 -3.14 17.24
N PHE A 522 1.93 -2.86 16.23
CA PHE A 522 2.02 -1.53 15.62
C PHE A 522 1.69 -1.57 14.13
N ILE A 523 1.30 -0.41 13.62
CA ILE A 523 1.31 -0.07 12.20
C ILE A 523 2.33 1.03 11.96
N ALA A 524 3.13 0.93 10.89
CA ALA A 524 4.12 1.91 10.51
C ALA A 524 3.96 2.32 9.04
N ALA A 525 4.10 3.62 8.74
CA ALA A 525 4.07 4.15 7.38
C ALA A 525 4.82 5.49 7.31
N PRO A 526 5.17 6.00 6.11
CA PRO A 526 5.71 7.35 5.96
C PRO A 526 4.80 8.40 6.60
N THR A 527 5.38 9.46 7.14
CA THR A 527 4.64 10.57 7.80
C THR A 527 3.58 11.23 6.89
N THR A 528 3.75 11.13 5.58
CA THR A 528 2.80 11.63 4.57
C THR A 528 1.60 10.70 4.34
N THR A 529 1.61 9.49 4.91
CA THR A 529 0.55 8.49 4.78
C THR A 529 -0.34 8.52 6.02
N PRO A 530 -1.64 8.88 5.88
CA PRO A 530 -2.56 8.81 7.01
C PRO A 530 -2.74 7.36 7.47
N LEU A 531 -2.28 7.05 8.70
CA LEU A 531 -2.31 5.69 9.24
C LEU A 531 -3.73 5.12 9.40
N ALA A 532 -4.72 5.98 9.65
CA ALA A 532 -6.13 5.56 9.68
C ALA A 532 -6.60 4.99 8.34
N LEU A 533 -6.19 5.62 7.22
CA LEU A 533 -6.51 5.11 5.88
C LEU A 533 -5.71 3.84 5.55
N ALA A 534 -4.48 3.71 6.05
CA ALA A 534 -3.71 2.48 5.91
C ALA A 534 -4.37 1.31 6.66
N LEU A 535 -4.89 1.55 7.87
CA LEU A 535 -5.65 0.55 8.63
C LEU A 535 -6.99 0.19 7.96
N LEU A 536 -7.68 1.17 7.38
CA LEU A 536 -8.88 0.89 6.56
C LEU A 536 -8.55 -0.01 5.38
N ASP A 537 -7.42 0.23 4.71
CA ASP A 537 -6.99 -0.62 3.60
C ASP A 537 -6.62 -2.04 4.06
N VAL A 538 -6.03 -2.20 5.26
CA VAL A 538 -5.84 -3.51 5.90
C VAL A 538 -7.19 -4.19 6.10
N ALA A 539 -8.17 -3.51 6.73
CA ALA A 539 -9.48 -4.08 6.98
C ALA A 539 -10.18 -4.53 5.68
N LEU A 540 -10.07 -3.73 4.62
CA LEU A 540 -10.63 -4.05 3.30
C LEU A 540 -9.88 -5.17 2.57
N LEU A 541 -8.57 -5.32 2.79
CA LEU A 541 -7.81 -6.48 2.30
C LEU A 541 -8.26 -7.75 3.04
N THR A 542 -8.45 -7.67 4.36
CA THR A 542 -8.89 -8.78 5.19
C THR A 542 -10.33 -9.21 4.90
N SER A 543 -11.22 -8.26 4.61
CA SER A 543 -12.64 -8.53 4.35
C SER A 543 -12.97 -8.89 2.90
N GLY A 544 -12.02 -8.82 1.97
CA GLY A 544 -12.29 -9.01 0.53
C GLY A 544 -12.95 -7.80 -0.15
N GLY A 545 -12.90 -6.62 0.46
CA GLY A 545 -13.43 -5.36 -0.08
C GLY A 545 -14.61 -4.79 0.72
N TRP A 546 -15.24 -3.75 0.16
CA TRP A 546 -16.30 -2.99 0.83
C TRP A 546 -17.53 -3.84 1.16
N LEU A 547 -17.97 -4.70 0.24
CA LEU A 547 -19.10 -5.61 0.45
C LEU A 547 -18.85 -6.55 1.64
N GLY A 548 -17.67 -7.17 1.69
CA GLY A 548 -17.31 -8.07 2.78
C GLY A 548 -17.01 -7.36 4.11
N LEU A 549 -16.71 -6.06 4.09
CA LEU A 549 -16.60 -5.25 5.33
C LEU A 549 -17.99 -4.94 5.90
N LEU A 550 -18.96 -4.68 5.05
CA LEU A 550 -20.36 -4.40 5.41
C LEU A 550 -21.17 -5.67 5.68
N GLY A 551 -20.57 -6.87 5.57
CA GLY A 551 -21.26 -8.15 5.75
C GLY A 551 -22.27 -8.47 4.65
N LEU A 552 -22.24 -7.75 3.52
CA LEU A 552 -23.13 -7.95 2.39
C LEU A 552 -22.55 -9.04 1.48
N LYS A 553 -23.31 -10.12 1.27
CA LYS A 553 -22.95 -11.18 0.33
C LYS A 553 -22.98 -10.65 -1.11
N LYS A 554 -22.11 -11.19 -1.95
CA LYS A 554 -22.15 -11.00 -3.40
C LYS A 554 -23.29 -11.82 -4.01
#